data_AF-A0A139D3B8-F1
#
_entry.id   AF-A0A139D3B8-F1
#
_cell.length_a   1.000
_cell.length_b   1.000
_cell.length_c   1.000
_cell.angle_alpha   90.00
_cell.angle_beta   90.00
_cell.angle_gamma   90.00
#
_symmetry.space_group_name_H-M   'P 1'
#
loop_
_entity.id
_entity.type
_entity.pdbx_description
1 polymer ?
#
loop_
_entity_poly.entity_id
_entity_poly.type
_entity_poly.pdbx_seq_one_letter_code
_entity_poly.pdbx_strand_id
1 'polypeptide(L)'
;MLPFRLIDRIKFVVERQLVKGAGFQLLVVGMFIALISLIGGLLAVIPPGHEFEGAGSAIWWAFLRLTDPGYLGDDVGTWQRIVSTLLTISGYVVFMGTLVAILTRWLIAKMAELERGLTPVTLKNHLVVLGWTAQTPPLVAELFGSTGRMRRFLEKHDAQKLRLVVLAEEAGAGQLHELRN
;
A
#
# COMPACT_ATOMS: atom_id res chain seq x y z
N MET A 1 -11.91 39.22 6.02
CA MET A 1 -10.65 38.45 5.94
C MET A 1 -10.48 37.73 7.28
N LEU A 2 -11.00 36.50 7.38
CA LEU A 2 -10.93 35.71 8.61
C LEU A 2 -9.58 34.97 8.65
N PRO A 3 -8.88 34.96 9.79
CA PRO A 3 -7.53 34.41 9.89
C PRO A 3 -7.60 32.90 9.63
N PHE A 4 -6.65 32.37 8.85
CA PHE A 4 -6.48 30.93 8.65
C PHE A 4 -6.38 30.26 10.03
N ARG A 5 -7.51 29.71 10.47
CA ARG A 5 -7.63 29.05 11.77
C ARG A 5 -6.78 27.80 11.66
N LEU A 6 -5.90 27.60 12.64
CA LEU A 6 -5.00 26.45 12.82
C LEU A 6 -5.54 25.11 12.29
N ILE A 7 -6.86 24.91 12.42
CA ILE A 7 -7.69 23.83 11.88
C ILE A 7 -7.46 23.57 10.38
N ASP A 8 -7.45 24.59 9.51
CA ASP A 8 -7.29 24.41 8.06
C ASP A 8 -5.86 23.95 7.72
N ARG A 9 -4.87 24.41 8.49
CA ARG A 9 -3.47 24.02 8.30
C ARG A 9 -3.23 22.59 8.76
N ILE A 10 -3.84 22.19 9.88
CA ILE A 10 -3.82 20.80 10.36
C ILE A 10 -4.55 19.90 9.36
N LYS A 11 -5.74 20.29 8.90
CA LYS A 11 -6.51 19.58 7.88
C LYS A 11 -5.70 19.39 6.60
N PHE A 12 -5.05 20.45 6.10
CA PHE A 12 -4.20 20.39 4.92
C PHE A 12 -3.00 19.45 5.09
N VAL A 13 -2.34 19.46 6.26
CA VAL A 13 -1.22 18.56 6.54
C VAL A 13 -1.69 17.11 6.64
N VAL A 14 -2.83 16.87 7.30
CA VAL A 14 -3.45 15.54 7.44
C VAL A 14 -3.88 14.99 6.07
N GLU A 15 -4.58 15.77 5.26
CA GLU A 15 -5.00 15.40 3.90
C GLU A 15 -3.78 15.09 3.02
N ARG A 16 -2.76 15.95 3.06
CA ARG A 16 -1.56 15.77 2.25
C ARG A 16 -0.71 14.59 2.69
N GLN A 17 -0.77 14.18 3.96
CA GLN A 17 -0.09 12.98 4.47
C GLN A 17 -0.91 11.70 4.19
N LEU A 18 -2.24 11.77 4.26
CA LEU A 18 -3.18 10.68 3.87
C LEU A 18 -2.98 10.25 2.41
N VAL A 19 -2.66 11.20 1.55
CA VAL A 19 -2.40 10.99 0.11
C VAL A 19 -0.98 10.47 -0.15
N LYS A 20 -0.04 10.63 0.79
CA LYS A 20 1.40 10.38 0.55
C LYS A 20 1.91 8.99 0.92
N GLY A 21 1.15 8.14 1.60
CA GLY A 21 1.54 6.74 1.76
C GLY A 21 0.87 5.97 2.89
N ALA A 22 1.06 4.64 2.84
CA ALA A 22 0.53 3.69 3.81
C ALA A 22 0.91 4.01 5.26
N GLY A 23 2.08 4.63 5.50
CA GLY A 23 2.56 4.97 6.85
C GLY A 23 1.65 5.94 7.61
N PHE A 24 1.09 6.97 6.95
CA PHE A 24 0.16 7.88 7.63
C PHE A 24 -1.20 7.23 7.86
N GLN A 25 -1.67 6.40 6.92
CA GLN A 25 -2.90 5.63 7.09
C GLN A 25 -2.79 4.70 8.32
N LEU A 26 -1.63 4.06 8.52
CA LEU A 26 -1.35 3.26 9.71
C LEU A 26 -1.30 4.10 11.00
N LEU A 27 -0.75 5.32 10.96
CA LEU A 27 -0.73 6.23 12.11
C LEU A 27 -2.14 6.62 12.53
N VAL A 28 -3.00 7.00 11.57
CA VAL A 28 -4.41 7.31 11.84
C VAL A 28 -5.13 6.12 12.45
N VAL A 29 -4.95 4.92 11.88
CA VAL A 29 -5.51 3.69 12.46
C VAL A 29 -4.99 3.46 13.88
N GLY A 30 -3.68 3.62 14.12
CA GLY A 30 -3.09 3.53 15.46
C GLY A 30 -3.66 4.54 16.46
N MET A 31 -3.93 5.77 16.02
CA MET A 31 -4.57 6.80 16.84
C MET A 31 -6.00 6.44 17.22
N PHE A 32 -6.79 5.90 16.27
CA PHE A 32 -8.14 5.42 16.53
C PHE A 32 -8.13 4.24 17.50
N ILE A 33 -7.22 3.28 17.33
CA ILE A 33 -7.03 2.15 18.24
C ILE A 33 -6.76 2.66 19.65
N ALA A 34 -5.77 3.56 19.81
CA ALA A 34 -5.43 4.14 21.10
C ALA A 34 -6.62 4.85 21.76
N LEU A 35 -7.42 5.58 20.99
CA LEU A 35 -8.62 6.26 21.48
C LEU A 35 -9.69 5.27 21.94
N ILE A 36 -9.96 4.23 21.15
CA ILE A 36 -10.97 3.20 21.51
C ILE A 36 -10.48 2.41 22.73
N SER A 37 -9.19 2.08 22.81
CA SER A 37 -8.60 1.41 23.99
C SER A 37 -8.68 2.29 25.24
N LEU A 38 -8.46 3.60 25.11
CA LEU A 38 -8.60 4.55 26.22
C LEU A 38 -10.04 4.61 26.74
N ILE A 39 -11.00 4.77 25.83
CA ILE A 39 -12.43 4.84 26.17
C ILE A 39 -12.92 3.51 26.73
N GLY A 40 -12.56 2.40 26.09
CA GLY A 40 -12.92 1.04 26.52
C GLY A 40 -12.35 0.69 27.89
N GLY A 41 -11.08 1.03 28.12
CA GLY A 41 -10.44 0.85 29.42
C GLY A 41 -11.10 1.68 30.51
N LEU A 42 -11.42 2.95 30.24
CA LEU A 42 -12.12 3.80 31.21
C LEU A 42 -13.53 3.25 31.53
N LEU A 43 -14.30 2.84 30.51
CA LEU A 43 -15.64 2.27 30.67
C LEU A 43 -15.63 0.93 31.43
N ALA A 44 -14.54 0.17 31.35
CA ALA A 44 -14.37 -1.09 32.06
C ALA A 44 -14.10 -0.91 33.57
N VAL A 45 -13.57 0.26 34.00
CA VAL A 45 -13.24 0.58 35.40
C VAL A 45 -14.42 1.16 36.19
N ILE A 46 -15.49 1.61 35.51
CA ILE A 46 -16.61 2.32 36.14
C ILE A 46 -17.44 1.45 37.13
N PRO A 47 -17.78 0.18 36.84
CA PRO A 47 -18.60 -0.63 37.74
C PRO A 47 -17.76 -1.48 38.73
N PRO A 48 -18.32 -1.77 39.92
CA PRO A 48 -17.67 -2.62 40.91
C PRO A 48 -17.77 -4.09 40.48
N GLY A 49 -16.66 -4.69 40.08
CA GLY A 49 -16.64 -6.09 39.64
C GLY A 49 -15.25 -6.67 39.40
N HIS A 50 -14.27 -5.82 39.09
CA HIS A 50 -12.86 -6.19 39.02
C HIS A 50 -12.00 -5.03 39.51
N GLU A 51 -11.08 -5.32 40.42
CA GLU A 51 -10.03 -4.39 40.82
C GLU A 51 -8.94 -4.43 39.76
N PHE A 52 -9.02 -3.53 38.77
CA PHE A 52 -7.85 -3.22 37.96
C PHE A 52 -6.82 -2.54 38.85
N GLU A 53 -5.57 -3.04 38.87
CA GLU A 53 -4.47 -2.44 39.64
C GLU A 53 -4.19 -0.96 39.25
N GLY A 54 -4.65 -0.52 38.08
CA GLY A 54 -4.72 0.90 37.72
C GLY A 54 -5.36 1.19 36.35
N ALA A 55 -5.43 2.47 35.97
CA ALA A 55 -5.97 2.87 34.67
C ALA A 55 -5.16 2.28 33.48
N GLY A 56 -3.85 2.07 33.66
CA GLY A 56 -2.98 1.48 32.64
C GLY A 56 -3.34 0.03 32.31
N SER A 57 -3.69 -0.79 33.30
CA SER A 57 -4.08 -2.19 33.07
C SER A 57 -5.42 -2.29 32.37
N ALA A 58 -6.36 -1.37 32.62
CA ALA A 58 -7.64 -1.32 31.93
C ALA A 58 -7.51 -0.89 30.46
N ILE A 59 -6.64 0.10 30.18
CA ILE A 59 -6.32 0.51 28.80
C ILE A 59 -5.63 -0.64 28.05
N TRP A 60 -4.69 -1.33 28.71
CA TRP A 60 -4.03 -2.51 28.15
C TRP A 60 -5.01 -3.66 27.86
N TRP A 61 -5.93 -3.93 28.79
CA TRP A 61 -7.01 -4.89 28.62
C TRP A 61 -7.87 -4.56 27.39
N ALA A 62 -8.26 -3.29 27.22
CA ALA A 62 -9.06 -2.85 26.07
C ALA A 62 -8.27 -2.87 24.75
N PHE A 63 -6.97 -2.57 24.79
CA PHE A 63 -6.06 -2.68 23.64
C PHE A 63 -5.99 -4.12 23.14
N LEU A 64 -5.76 -5.08 24.04
CA LEU A 64 -5.69 -6.49 23.68
C LEU A 64 -6.98 -6.98 23.01
N ARG A 65 -8.18 -6.63 23.51
CA ARG A 65 -9.45 -7.02 22.84
C ARG A 65 -9.60 -6.41 21.45
N LEU A 66 -8.97 -5.27 21.19
CA LEU A 66 -9.08 -4.57 19.93
C LEU A 66 -8.12 -5.13 18.87
N THR A 67 -6.93 -5.56 19.28
CA THR A 67 -5.89 -6.11 18.38
C THR A 67 -5.91 -7.63 18.29
N ASP A 68 -6.30 -8.31 19.36
CA ASP A 68 -6.36 -9.77 19.48
C ASP A 68 -7.66 -10.19 20.21
N PRO A 69 -8.77 -10.36 19.46
CA PRO A 69 -10.06 -10.68 20.03
C PRO A 69 -10.16 -12.10 20.60
N GLY A 70 -9.09 -12.91 20.60
CA GLY A 70 -9.07 -14.24 21.22
C GLY A 70 -9.23 -14.21 22.75
N TYR A 71 -9.07 -13.05 23.39
CA TYR A 71 -9.01 -12.90 24.85
C TYR A 71 -10.36 -12.51 25.47
N LEU A 72 -11.39 -13.36 25.30
CA LEU A 72 -12.76 -13.11 25.80
C LEU A 72 -13.15 -13.95 27.04
N GLY A 73 -12.34 -14.97 27.37
CA GLY A 73 -12.70 -15.99 28.37
C GLY A 73 -12.58 -15.56 29.83
N ASP A 74 -11.76 -14.54 30.11
CA ASP A 74 -11.41 -14.16 31.49
C ASP A 74 -12.37 -13.09 32.08
N ASP A 75 -13.42 -12.68 31.34
CA ASP A 75 -14.29 -11.58 31.74
C ASP A 75 -15.40 -12.02 32.73
N VAL A 76 -15.29 -11.55 33.97
CA VAL A 76 -16.26 -11.82 35.05
C VAL A 76 -17.15 -10.59 35.25
N GLY A 77 -18.46 -10.77 35.04
CA GLY A 77 -19.47 -9.73 35.21
C GLY A 77 -20.17 -9.33 33.90
N THR A 78 -21.50 -9.14 33.98
CA THR A 78 -22.35 -8.85 32.81
C THR A 78 -21.96 -7.56 32.07
N TRP A 79 -21.54 -6.52 32.81
CA TRP A 79 -21.12 -5.25 32.21
C TRP A 79 -19.84 -5.38 31.39
N GLN A 80 -18.81 -6.03 31.94
CA GLN A 80 -17.55 -6.22 31.23
C GLN A 80 -17.74 -7.06 29.97
N ARG A 81 -18.61 -8.07 29.99
CA ARG A 81 -18.94 -8.86 28.80
C ARG A 81 -19.54 -8.01 27.68
N ILE A 82 -20.43 -7.06 28.00
CA ILE A 82 -21.00 -6.13 27.02
C ILE A 82 -19.91 -5.23 26.43
N VAL A 83 -19.09 -4.60 27.27
CA VAL A 83 -17.98 -3.72 26.83
C VAL A 83 -16.97 -4.49 25.99
N SER A 84 -16.60 -5.70 26.42
CA SER A 84 -15.67 -6.61 25.74
C SER A 84 -16.19 -7.00 24.35
N THR A 85 -17.49 -7.33 24.25
CA THR A 85 -18.13 -7.68 22.97
C THR A 85 -18.12 -6.48 22.00
N LEU A 86 -18.44 -5.28 22.49
CA LEU A 86 -18.39 -4.05 21.68
C LEU A 86 -16.97 -3.71 21.22
N LEU A 87 -15.98 -3.88 22.10
CA LEU A 87 -14.56 -3.68 21.77
C LEU A 87 -14.10 -4.67 20.71
N THR A 88 -14.48 -5.93 20.82
CA THR A 88 -14.14 -6.96 19.83
C THR A 88 -14.76 -6.70 18.47
N ILE A 89 -16.05 -6.34 18.41
CA ILE A 89 -16.70 -5.97 17.14
C ILE A 89 -16.01 -4.75 16.53
N SER A 90 -15.73 -3.73 17.36
CA SER A 90 -15.04 -2.52 16.91
C SER A 90 -13.63 -2.82 16.42
N GLY A 91 -12.89 -3.68 17.11
CA GLY A 91 -11.56 -4.12 16.68
C GLY A 91 -11.58 -4.84 15.36
N TYR A 92 -12.53 -5.75 15.13
CA TYR A 92 -12.62 -6.44 13.84
C TYR A 92 -12.89 -5.47 12.68
N VAL A 93 -13.82 -4.53 12.86
CA VAL A 93 -14.16 -3.55 11.83
C VAL A 93 -13.02 -2.55 11.59
N VAL A 94 -12.47 -1.99 12.67
CA VAL A 94 -11.48 -0.90 12.60
C VAL A 94 -10.07 -1.44 12.34
N PHE A 95 -9.62 -2.44 13.12
CA PHE A 95 -8.28 -3.01 13.00
C PHE A 95 -8.19 -3.90 11.77
N MET A 96 -8.90 -5.04 11.76
CA MET A 96 -8.75 -6.03 10.69
C MET A 96 -9.19 -5.45 9.33
N GLY A 97 -10.37 -4.81 9.28
CA GLY A 97 -10.89 -4.23 8.04
C GLY A 97 -9.96 -3.16 7.45
N THR A 98 -9.55 -2.19 8.26
CA THR A 98 -8.73 -1.07 7.76
C THR A 98 -7.29 -1.49 7.49
N LEU A 99 -6.69 -2.33 8.35
CA LEU A 99 -5.31 -2.81 8.16
C LEU A 99 -5.19 -3.62 6.86
N VAL A 100 -6.09 -4.58 6.64
CA VAL A 100 -6.13 -5.37 5.40
C VAL A 100 -6.31 -4.45 4.20
N ALA A 101 -7.22 -3.49 4.27
CA ALA A 101 -7.45 -2.56 3.16
C ALA A 101 -6.21 -1.70 2.83
N ILE A 102 -5.48 -1.23 3.84
CA ILE A 102 -4.23 -0.46 3.65
C ILE A 102 -3.15 -1.35 3.04
N LEU A 103 -2.94 -2.54 3.60
CA LEU A 103 -1.91 -3.47 3.14
C LEU A 103 -2.15 -3.91 1.70
N THR A 104 -3.39 -4.26 1.36
CA THR A 104 -3.76 -4.65 0.00
C THR A 104 -3.55 -3.51 -0.99
N ARG A 105 -3.98 -2.29 -0.67
CA ARG A 105 -3.73 -1.12 -1.54
C ARG A 105 -2.25 -0.83 -1.72
N TRP A 106 -1.47 -0.92 -0.65
CA TRP A 106 -0.02 -0.73 -0.70
C TRP A 106 0.66 -1.81 -1.53
N LEU A 107 0.27 -3.07 -1.37
CA LEU A 107 0.81 -4.19 -2.14
C LEU A 107 0.50 -4.03 -3.62
N ILE A 108 -0.74 -3.73 -3.99
CA ILE A 108 -1.14 -3.49 -5.38
C ILE A 108 -0.35 -2.32 -5.98
N ALA A 109 -0.23 -1.22 -5.25
CA ALA A 109 0.57 -0.07 -5.70
C ALA A 109 2.05 -0.44 -5.92
N LYS A 110 2.61 -1.26 -5.02
CA LYS A 110 4.00 -1.72 -5.15
C LYS A 110 4.17 -2.69 -6.31
N MET A 111 3.21 -3.59 -6.53
CA MET A 111 3.20 -4.48 -7.69
C MET A 111 3.14 -3.68 -8.99
N ALA A 112 2.26 -2.68 -9.08
CA ALA A 112 2.18 -1.81 -10.24
C ALA A 112 3.50 -1.05 -10.48
N GLU A 113 4.17 -0.57 -9.43
CA GLU A 113 5.49 0.07 -9.55
C GLU A 113 6.56 -0.88 -10.09
N LEU A 114 6.54 -2.15 -9.66
CA LEU A 114 7.46 -3.18 -10.14
C LEU A 114 7.14 -3.59 -11.59
N GLU A 115 5.86 -3.69 -11.94
CA GLU A 115 5.40 -3.99 -13.30
C GLU A 115 5.87 -2.93 -14.30
N ARG A 116 5.97 -1.66 -13.89
CA ARG A 116 6.50 -0.57 -14.73
C ARG A 116 7.96 -0.77 -15.18
N GLY A 117 8.65 -1.82 -14.71
CA GLY A 117 9.93 -2.22 -15.29
C GLY A 117 11.04 -1.19 -15.09
N LEU A 118 10.95 -0.35 -14.05
CA LEU A 118 11.93 0.69 -13.70
C LEU A 118 13.32 0.14 -13.31
N THR A 119 13.49 -1.18 -13.35
CA THR A 119 14.80 -1.83 -13.26
C THR A 119 15.73 -1.28 -14.35
N PRO A 120 16.87 -0.68 -13.98
CA PRO A 120 17.79 -0.11 -14.95
C PRO A 120 18.29 -1.19 -15.91
N VAL A 121 18.23 -0.90 -17.21
CA VAL A 121 18.63 -1.84 -18.24
C VAL A 121 20.16 -1.94 -18.28
N THR A 122 20.69 -3.10 -17.88
CA THR A 122 22.14 -3.39 -17.81
C THR A 122 22.72 -3.88 -19.13
N LEU A 123 21.94 -3.87 -20.23
CA LEU A 123 22.37 -4.36 -21.54
C LEU A 123 23.43 -3.43 -22.15
N LYS A 124 24.47 -4.01 -22.76
CA LYS A 124 25.44 -3.29 -23.60
C LYS A 124 25.08 -3.48 -25.08
N ASN A 125 25.39 -2.48 -25.91
CA ASN A 125 25.15 -2.43 -27.36
C ASN A 125 23.69 -2.73 -27.73
N HIS A 126 22.75 -2.03 -27.09
CA HIS A 126 21.32 -2.14 -27.36
C HIS A 126 20.80 -0.86 -28.04
N LEU A 127 19.78 -1.00 -28.88
CA LEU A 127 19.01 0.14 -29.38
C LEU A 127 17.90 0.45 -28.38
N VAL A 128 17.68 1.74 -28.12
CA VAL A 128 16.58 2.22 -27.28
C VAL A 128 15.55 2.91 -28.16
N VAL A 129 14.28 2.50 -28.05
CA VAL A 129 13.13 3.23 -28.60
C VAL A 129 12.44 3.93 -27.43
N LEU A 130 12.38 5.26 -27.49
CA LEU A 130 11.74 6.07 -26.45
C LEU A 130 10.29 6.36 -26.85
N GLY A 131 9.35 5.83 -26.09
CA GLY A 131 7.92 6.02 -26.31
C GLY A 131 7.25 4.82 -26.99
N TRP A 132 6.06 4.50 -26.50
CA TRP A 132 5.16 3.52 -27.11
C TRP A 132 4.06 4.24 -27.88
N THR A 133 4.02 4.04 -29.19
CA THR A 133 2.98 4.57 -30.07
C THR A 133 2.42 3.43 -30.93
N ALA A 134 1.29 3.65 -31.61
CA ALA A 134 0.75 2.67 -32.56
C ALA A 134 1.72 2.31 -33.71
N GLN A 135 2.76 3.12 -33.94
CA GLN A 135 3.80 2.84 -34.94
C GLN A 135 5.00 2.07 -34.36
N THR A 136 5.11 1.95 -33.04
CA THR A 136 6.24 1.26 -32.39
C THR A 136 6.25 -0.24 -32.70
N PRO A 137 5.15 -1.02 -32.60
CA PRO A 137 5.15 -2.43 -32.96
C PRO A 137 5.56 -2.72 -34.41
N PRO A 138 5.00 -2.07 -35.45
CA PRO A 138 5.41 -2.35 -36.82
C PRO A 138 6.85 -1.93 -37.10
N LEU A 139 7.34 -0.84 -36.49
CA LEU A 139 8.74 -0.43 -36.62
C LEU A 139 9.69 -1.44 -35.99
N VAL A 140 9.34 -1.99 -34.82
CA VAL A 140 10.10 -3.07 -34.17
C VAL A 140 10.13 -4.30 -35.06
N ALA A 141 8.97 -4.71 -35.60
CA ALA A 141 8.87 -5.85 -36.50
C ALA A 141 9.73 -5.68 -37.77
N GLU A 142 9.75 -4.48 -38.36
CA GLU A 142 10.58 -4.17 -39.52
C GLU A 142 12.08 -4.21 -39.18
N LEU A 143 12.49 -3.71 -38.01
CA LEU A 143 13.88 -3.78 -37.55
C LEU A 143 14.36 -5.23 -37.36
N PHE A 144 13.50 -6.12 -36.86
CA PHE A 144 13.81 -7.54 -36.74
C PHE A 144 13.76 -8.28 -38.11
N GLY A 145 12.89 -7.85 -39.03
CA GLY A 145 12.76 -8.42 -40.37
C GLY A 145 13.83 -7.95 -41.37
N SER A 146 14.46 -6.80 -41.15
CA SER A 146 15.46 -6.21 -42.05
C SER A 146 16.82 -6.92 -41.94
N THR A 147 17.03 -7.98 -42.69
CA THR A 147 18.26 -8.79 -42.56
C THR A 147 19.52 -8.13 -43.14
N GLY A 148 19.44 -7.53 -44.33
CA GLY A 148 20.64 -7.11 -45.08
C GLY A 148 21.31 -5.81 -44.63
N ARG A 149 20.52 -4.79 -44.23
CA ARG A 149 21.05 -3.51 -43.72
C ARG A 149 21.37 -3.61 -42.23
N MET A 150 20.51 -4.26 -41.45
CA MET A 150 20.73 -4.42 -40.01
C MET A 150 21.95 -5.30 -39.71
N ARG A 151 22.17 -6.39 -40.46
CA ARG A 151 23.36 -7.23 -40.25
C ARG A 151 24.67 -6.46 -40.45
N ARG A 152 24.74 -5.62 -41.49
CA ARG A 152 25.91 -4.75 -41.73
C ARG A 152 26.09 -3.69 -40.64
N PHE A 153 25.00 -3.18 -40.08
CA PHE A 153 25.03 -2.27 -38.94
C PHE A 153 25.56 -2.98 -37.67
N LEU A 154 25.05 -4.17 -37.38
CA LEU A 154 25.46 -4.99 -36.25
C LEU A 154 26.94 -5.40 -36.34
N GLU A 155 27.41 -5.81 -37.52
CA GLU A 155 28.83 -6.14 -37.78
C GLU A 155 29.76 -4.93 -37.56
N LYS A 156 29.33 -3.70 -37.90
CA LYS A 156 30.09 -2.47 -37.64
C LYS A 156 30.16 -2.07 -36.17
N HIS A 157 29.22 -2.54 -35.36
CA HIS A 157 29.09 -2.17 -33.94
C HIS A 157 29.41 -3.33 -32.98
N ASP A 158 30.15 -4.34 -33.46
CA ASP A 158 30.57 -5.53 -32.71
C ASP A 158 29.41 -6.23 -31.96
N ALA A 159 28.23 -6.22 -32.59
CA ALA A 159 27.02 -6.82 -32.04
C ALA A 159 26.62 -8.01 -32.91
N GLN A 160 26.37 -9.17 -32.29
CA GLN A 160 25.92 -10.36 -33.03
C GLN A 160 24.40 -10.53 -33.10
N LYS A 161 23.66 -9.84 -32.21
CA LYS A 161 22.20 -9.89 -32.15
C LYS A 161 21.65 -8.51 -31.89
N LEU A 162 20.56 -8.17 -32.58
CA LEU A 162 19.79 -6.97 -32.28
C LEU A 162 19.18 -7.10 -30.89
N ARG A 163 19.60 -6.23 -29.97
CA ARG A 163 19.00 -6.09 -28.64
C ARG A 163 18.23 -4.79 -28.64
N LEU A 164 16.90 -4.87 -28.64
CA LEU A 164 16.02 -3.71 -28.63
C LEU A 164 15.39 -3.56 -27.25
N VAL A 165 15.40 -2.34 -26.75
CA VAL A 165 14.75 -1.94 -25.49
C VAL A 165 13.76 -0.84 -25.83
N VAL A 166 12.50 -1.04 -25.48
CA VAL A 166 11.45 -0.05 -25.70
C VAL A 166 11.03 0.52 -24.36
N LEU A 167 11.15 1.83 -24.20
CA LEU A 167 10.65 2.54 -23.05
C LEU A 167 9.19 2.89 -23.30
N ALA A 168 8.29 2.24 -22.55
CA ALA A 168 6.86 2.56 -22.54
C ALA A 168 6.49 3.27 -21.23
N GLU A 169 5.50 4.16 -21.28
CA GLU A 169 5.04 4.92 -20.11
C GLU A 169 4.34 4.01 -19.08
N GLU A 170 3.69 2.96 -19.58
CA GLU A 170 3.18 1.80 -18.87
C GLU A 170 3.87 0.58 -19.48
N ALA A 171 4.58 -0.24 -18.69
CA ALA A 171 5.13 -1.51 -19.15
C ALA A 171 4.18 -2.62 -18.67
N GLY A 172 3.33 -3.12 -19.56
CA GLY A 172 2.31 -4.12 -19.22
C GLY A 172 2.42 -5.39 -20.06
N ALA A 173 1.88 -6.51 -19.56
CA ALA A 173 1.87 -7.79 -20.28
C ALA A 173 1.16 -7.72 -21.66
N GLY A 174 0.25 -6.76 -21.86
CA GLY A 174 -0.43 -6.54 -23.13
C GLY A 174 0.49 -6.09 -24.27
N GLN A 175 1.45 -5.20 -24.01
CA GLN A 175 2.37 -4.69 -25.02
C GLN A 175 3.37 -5.75 -25.48
N LEU A 176 3.77 -6.65 -24.57
CA LEU A 176 4.57 -7.83 -24.92
C LEU A 176 3.82 -8.78 -25.86
N HIS A 177 2.48 -8.83 -25.79
CA HIS A 177 1.67 -9.62 -26.71
C HIS A 177 1.57 -8.98 -28.09
N GLU A 178 1.45 -7.65 -28.17
CA GLU A 178 1.46 -6.92 -29.45
C GLU A 178 2.79 -7.03 -30.21
N LEU A 179 3.91 -7.22 -29.52
CA LEU A 179 5.20 -7.46 -30.17
C LEU A 179 5.40 -8.90 -30.66
N ARG A 180 4.60 -9.85 -30.16
CA ARG A 180 4.76 -11.28 -30.47
C ARG A 180 3.82 -11.76 -31.58
N ASN A 181 2.78 -10.99 -31.89
CA ASN A 181 1.85 -11.20 -33.00
C ASN A 181 2.26 -10.36 -34.20
#